data_AF-A0A1H4L3U2-F1
#
_entry.id   AF-A0A1H4L3U2-F1
#
_cell.length_a   1.000
_cell.length_b   1.000
_cell.length_c   1.000
_cell.angle_alpha   90.00
_cell.angle_beta   90.00
_cell.angle_gamma   90.00
#
_symmetry.space_group_name_H-M   'P 1'
#
loop_
_entity.id
_entity.type
_entity.pdbx_description
1 polymer ?
#
loop_
_entity_poly.entity_id
_entity_poly.type
_entity_poly.pdbx_seq_one_letter_code
_entity_poly.pdbx_strand_id
1 'polypeptide(L)' 'MSQEPASAQNGQHCDVIAGTHAGKSGIVQDVNTSKTGAVTLTVLQSDGVRFKTLAKNVRITG' A
#
# COMPACT_ATOMS: atom_id res chain seq x y z
N MET A 1 -2.06 2.73 -21.69
CA MET A 1 -2.45 1.96 -20.49
C MET A 1 -2.21 2.86 -19.29
N SER A 2 -3.21 3.68 -18.96
CA SER A 2 -3.15 4.62 -17.84
C SER A 2 -3.49 3.85 -16.59
N GLN A 3 -2.49 3.50 -15.78
CA GLN A 3 -2.78 3.01 -14.44
C GLN A 3 -3.13 4.24 -13.59
N GLU A 4 -4.43 4.54 -13.52
CA GLU A 4 -5.02 5.30 -12.42
C GLU A 4 -4.50 4.68 -11.11
N PRO A 5 -4.06 5.44 -10.10
CA PRO A 5 -3.59 4.87 -8.85
C PRO A 5 -4.73 4.05 -8.26
N ALA A 6 -4.67 2.74 -8.51
CA ALA A 6 -5.70 1.78 -8.14
C ALA A 6 -5.98 2.05 -6.67
N SER A 7 -7.22 2.46 -6.39
CA SER A 7 -7.72 2.73 -5.06
C SER A 7 -7.32 1.55 -4.19
N ALA A 8 -6.24 1.70 -3.42
CA ALA A 8 -5.81 0.67 -2.50
C ALA A 8 -6.96 0.50 -1.52
N GLN A 9 -7.67 -0.61 -1.60
CA GLN A 9 -8.80 -0.90 -0.71
C GLN A 9 -8.36 -1.95 0.31
N ASN A 10 -9.01 -1.92 1.47
CA ASN A 10 -8.74 -2.89 2.52
C ASN A 10 -9.03 -4.31 2.00
N GLY A 11 -8.14 -5.24 2.29
CA GLY A 11 -8.20 -6.62 1.82
C GLY A 11 -7.46 -6.89 0.51
N GLN A 12 -7.00 -5.87 -0.22
CA GLN A 12 -6.24 -6.09 -1.46
C GLN A 12 -4.78 -6.46 -1.19
N HIS A 13 -4.27 -7.37 -2.01
CA HIS A 13 -2.84 -7.65 -2.08
C HIS A 13 -2.10 -6.52 -2.79
N CYS A 14 -0.92 -6.21 -2.27
CA CYS A 14 -0.12 -5.13 -2.78
C CYS A 14 1.38 -5.40 -2.65
N ASP A 15 2.12 -4.86 -3.61
CA ASP A 15 3.58 -4.91 -3.67
C ASP A 15 4.14 -3.50 -3.51
N VAL A 16 5.11 -3.34 -2.61
CA VAL A 16 5.79 -2.07 -2.41
C VAL A 16 6.89 -1.94 -3.46
N ILE A 17 6.74 -0.98 -4.36
CA ILE A 17 7.64 -0.76 -5.50
C ILE A 17 8.71 0.32 -5.22
N ALA A 18 8.54 1.12 -4.15
CA ALA A 18 9.45 2.22 -3.84
C ALA A 18 9.53 2.53 -2.33
N GLY A 19 10.56 3.28 -1.93
CA GLY A 19 10.80 3.71 -0.54
C GLY A 19 11.48 2.65 0.33
N THR A 20 11.50 2.87 1.65
CA THR A 20 12.23 2.03 2.62
C THR A 20 11.77 0.57 2.66
N HIS A 21 10.53 0.31 2.26
CA HIS A 21 9.92 -1.02 2.26
C HIS A 21 9.81 -1.64 0.87
N ALA A 22 10.51 -1.09 -0.14
CA ALA A 22 10.52 -1.63 -1.49
C ALA A 22 10.91 -3.12 -1.52
N GLY A 23 10.22 -3.91 -2.35
CA GLY A 23 10.39 -5.36 -2.45
C GLY A 23 9.58 -6.17 -1.44
N LYS A 24 8.88 -5.52 -0.49
CA LYS A 24 7.92 -6.18 0.40
C LYS A 24 6.53 -6.26 -0.23
N SER A 25 5.76 -7.24 0.21
CA SER A 25 4.37 -7.43 -0.20
C SER A 25 3.48 -7.80 0.98
N GLY A 26 2.17 -7.60 0.83
CA GLY A 26 1.20 -7.95 1.85
C GLY A 26 -0.22 -7.48 1.53
N ILE A 27 -1.09 -7.57 2.53
CA ILE A 27 -2.50 -7.19 2.44
C ILE A 27 -2.69 -5.79 3.03
N VAL A 28 -3.38 -4.93 2.29
CA VAL A 28 -3.81 -3.61 2.80
C VAL A 28 -4.83 -3.80 3.90
N GLN A 29 -4.51 -3.36 5.11
CA GLN A 29 -5.41 -3.42 6.26
C GLN A 29 -6.20 -2.12 6.45
N ASP A 30 -5.56 -0.99 6.14
CA ASP A 30 -6.16 0.31 6.36
C ASP A 30 -5.58 1.37 5.40
N VAL A 31 -6.41 2.36 5.06
CA VAL A 31 -6.13 3.40 4.09
C VAL A 31 -6.50 4.74 4.71
N ASN A 32 -5.51 5.60 4.93
CA ASN A 32 -5.72 6.92 5.53
C ASN A 32 -5.26 8.03 4.60
N THR A 33 -6.14 8.99 4.35
CA THR A 33 -5.80 10.24 3.69
C THR A 33 -5.54 11.32 4.74
N SER A 34 -4.33 11.84 4.77
CA SER A 34 -3.93 12.92 5.68
C SER A 34 -4.54 14.26 5.25
N LYS A 35 -4.52 15.26 6.15
CA LYS A 35 -5.00 16.63 5.88
C LYS A 35 -4.33 17.29 4.67
N THR A 36 -3.10 16.90 4.35
CA THR A 36 -2.32 17.41 3.20
C THR A 36 -2.56 16.63 1.91
N GLY A 37 -3.48 15.65 1.91
CA GLY A 37 -3.82 14.84 0.75
C GLY A 37 -2.89 13.63 0.52
N ALA A 38 -1.86 13.43 1.35
CA ALA A 38 -1.04 12.23 1.26
C ALA A 38 -1.82 11.01 1.74
N VAL A 39 -1.93 9.99 0.88
CA VAL A 39 -2.58 8.71 1.19
C VAL A 39 -1.52 7.72 1.72
N THR A 40 -1.80 7.15 2.88
CA THR A 40 -0.95 6.14 3.54
C THR A 40 -1.72 4.83 3.69
N LEU A 41 -1.00 3.73 3.58
CA LEU A 41 -1.52 2.37 3.69
C LEU A 41 -0.84 1.66 4.85
N THR A 42 -1.61 0.93 5.63
CA THR A 42 -1.08 -0.05 6.58
C THR A 42 -1.11 -1.42 5.90
N VAL A 43 0.05 -2.04 5.73
CA VAL A 43 0.19 -3.35 5.07
C VAL A 43 0.53 -4.40 6.10
N LEU A 44 -0.16 -5.54 6.06
CA LEU A 44 0.13 -6.75 6.83
C LEU A 44 0.82 -7.77 5.93
N GLN A 45 2.05 -8.13 6.27
CA GLN A 45 2.81 -9.18 5.61
C GLN A 45 2.36 -10.57 6.07
N SER A 46 2.71 -11.60 5.30
CA SER A 46 2.42 -13.01 5.63
C SER A 46 3.12 -13.51 6.89
N ASP A 47 4.23 -12.88 7.28
CA ASP A 47 4.97 -13.17 8.52
C ASP A 47 4.36 -12.49 9.77
N GLY A 48 3.25 -11.75 9.60
CA GLY A 48 2.58 -11.02 10.66
C GLY A 48 3.10 -9.60 10.90
N VAL A 49 4.14 -9.16 10.19
CA VAL A 49 4.69 -7.81 10.32
C VAL A 49 3.73 -6.80 9.71
N ARG A 50 3.49 -5.70 10.43
CA ARG A 50 2.71 -4.56 9.95
C ARG A 50 3.62 -3.35 9.75
N PHE A 51 3.44 -2.66 8.63
CA PHE A 51 4.16 -1.41 8.36
C PHE A 51 3.27 -0.40 7.64
N LYS A 52 3.61 0.89 7.77
CA LYS A 52 2.94 1.98 7.08
C LYS A 52 3.78 2.44 5.90
N THR A 53 3.14 2.66 4.75
CA THR A 53 3.79 3.16 3.54
C THR A 53 2.89 4.16 2.82
N LEU A 54 3.42 4.90 1.85
CA LEU A 54 2.64 5.79 1.01
C LEU A 54 1.97 5.00 -0.11
N ALA A 55 0.70 5.29 -0.41
CA ALA A 55 -0.03 4.59 -1.47
C ALA A 55 0.65 4.74 -2.84
N LYS A 56 1.28 5.89 -3.10
CA LYS A 56 2.04 6.13 -4.36
C LYS A 56 3.24 5.19 -4.56
N ASN A 57 3.71 4.54 -3.50
CA ASN A 57 4.86 3.64 -3.53
C ASN A 57 4.42 2.17 -3.61
N VAL A 58 3.13 1.91 -3.80
CA VAL A 58 2.54 0.59 -3.75
C VAL A 58 1.80 0.31 -5.06
N ARG A 59 1.92 -0.91 -5.56
CA ARG A 59 1.17 -1.44 -6.69
C ARG A 59 0.19 -2.49 -6.18
N ILE A 60 -1.08 -2.32 -6.50
CA ILE A 60 -2.11 -3.33 -6.21
C ILE A 60 -1.98 -4.48 -7.22
N THR A 61 -2.02 -5.70 -6.71
CA THR A 61 -1.91 -6.94 -7.50
C THR A 61 -3.14 -7.84 -7.40
N GLY A 62 -4.20 -7.39 -6.71
CA GLY A 62 -5.49 -8.08 -6.57
C GLY A 62 -6.64 -7.39 -7.28
#